data_AF-A0A2T0BQW0-F1
#
_entry.id   AF-A0A2T0BQW0-F1
#
_cell.length_a   1.000
_cell.length_b   1.000
_cell.length_c   1.000
_cell.angle_alpha   90.00
_cell.angle_beta   90.00
_cell.angle_gamma   90.00
#
_symmetry.space_group_name_H-M   'P 1'
#
loop_
_entity.id
_entity.type
_entity.pdbx_description
1 polymer ?
#
loop_
_entity_poly.entity_id
_entity_poly.type
_entity_poly.pdbx_seq_one_letter_code
_entity_poly.pdbx_strand_id
1 'polypeptide(L)'
;MSNLLILIVAVACMLLLFKVTPAHYKPPKGSNAESKTVKKEKKQETLVEKEKKDEDGEELVAVITAAVAAALETSTSRIYIKTIKRVGTAASPWTTAGRQEQMKAI
;
A
#
# COMPACT_ATOMS: atom_id res chain seq x y z
N MET A 1 -25.47 37.05 24.20
CA MET A 1 -25.76 35.60 24.20
C MET A 1 -26.00 35.07 22.78
N SER A 2 -26.88 35.67 21.99
CA SER A 2 -27.15 35.30 20.58
C SER A 2 -25.91 35.25 19.68
N ASN A 3 -25.04 36.27 19.73
CA ASN A 3 -23.83 36.33 18.88
C ASN A 3 -22.84 35.19 19.17
N LEU A 4 -22.75 34.75 20.43
CA LEU A 4 -21.90 33.62 20.83
C LEU A 4 -22.47 32.30 20.30
N LEU A 5 -23.79 32.12 20.35
CA LEU A 5 -24.45 30.94 19.79
C LEU A 5 -24.28 30.88 18.26
N ILE A 6 -24.37 32.01 17.57
CA ILE A 6 -24.17 32.09 16.12
C ILE A 6 -22.74 31.70 15.72
N LEU A 7 -21.72 32.15 16.48
CA LEU A 7 -20.33 31.79 16.21
C LEU A 7 -20.06 30.30 16.43
N ILE A 8 -20.61 29.70 17.49
CA ILE A 8 -20.46 28.27 17.77
C ILE A 8 -21.11 27.43 16.67
N VAL A 9 -22.31 27.82 16.21
CA VAL A 9 -23.01 27.14 15.11
C VAL A 9 -22.25 27.29 13.80
N ALA A 10 -21.67 28.46 13.50
CA ALA A 10 -20.88 28.68 12.29
C ALA A 10 -19.62 27.80 12.22
N VAL A 11 -18.89 27.68 13.34
CA VAL A 11 -17.70 26.82 13.44
C VAL A 11 -18.06 25.34 13.32
N ALA A 12 -19.15 24.90 13.98
CA ALA A 12 -19.65 23.53 13.84
C ALA A 12 -20.04 23.22 12.38
N CYS A 13 -20.68 24.17 11.69
CA CYS A 13 -21.09 24.01 10.29
C CYS A 13 -19.88 23.86 9.35
N MET A 14 -18.81 24.64 9.55
CA MET A 14 -17.56 24.51 8.77
C MET A 14 -16.90 23.13 8.94
N LEU A 15 -16.86 22.59 10.16
CA LEU A 15 -16.27 21.28 10.44
C LEU A 15 -17.09 20.13 9.82
N LEU A 16 -18.42 20.28 9.76
CA LEU A 16 -19.31 19.31 9.10
C LEU A 16 -19.11 19.31 7.58
N LEU A 17 -18.97 20.48 6.95
CA LEU A 17 -18.70 20.59 5.51
C LEU A 17 -17.34 20.00 5.13
N PHE A 18 -16.31 20.14 6.00
CA PHE A 18 -14.99 19.57 5.76
C PHE A 18 -14.95 18.03 5.81
N LYS A 19 -15.85 17.37 6.57
CA LYS A 19 -15.98 15.90 6.54
C LYS A 19 -16.78 15.36 5.35
N VAL A 20 -17.51 16.21 4.62
CA VAL A 20 -18.43 15.82 3.53
C VAL A 20 -17.75 15.83 2.14
N THR A 21 -16.41 15.88 2.08
CA THR A 21 -15.66 15.56 0.85
C THR A 21 -14.67 14.41 1.04
N PRO A 22 -15.14 13.16 1.19
CA PRO A 22 -14.39 12.05 0.63
C PRO A 22 -14.48 12.17 -0.90
N ALA A 23 -13.38 12.52 -1.57
CA ALA A 23 -13.26 12.39 -3.01
C ALA A 23 -13.53 10.92 -3.37
N HIS A 24 -14.72 10.67 -3.92
CA HIS A 24 -15.22 9.35 -4.23
C HIS A 24 -14.50 8.84 -5.49
N TYR A 25 -13.26 8.35 -5.33
CA TYR A 25 -12.57 7.64 -6.39
C TYR A 25 -13.27 6.28 -6.58
N LYS A 26 -13.91 6.10 -7.74
CA LYS A 26 -14.66 4.91 -8.12
C LYS A 26 -13.89 4.22 -9.24
N PRO A 27 -13.19 3.10 -8.98
CA PRO A 27 -12.54 2.37 -10.06
C PRO A 27 -13.60 1.69 -10.96
N PRO A 28 -13.36 1.59 -12.29
CA PRO A 28 -14.30 0.94 -13.20
C PRO A 28 -14.32 -0.57 -12.96
N LYS A 29 -15.48 -1.08 -12.52
CA LYS A 29 -15.75 -2.51 -12.34
C LYS A 29 -16.28 -3.09 -13.66
N GLY A 30 -15.43 -3.83 -14.35
CA GLY A 30 -15.83 -4.74 -15.44
C GLY A 30 -16.73 -5.86 -14.91
N SER A 31 -17.69 -6.23 -15.76
CA SER A 31 -18.79 -7.18 -15.52
C SER A 31 -18.34 -8.63 -15.39
N ASN A 32 -18.80 -9.32 -14.34
CA ASN A 32 -19.64 -10.52 -14.50
C ASN A 32 -20.28 -10.93 -13.17
N ALA A 33 -21.54 -11.35 -13.26
CA ALA A 33 -22.41 -11.72 -12.15
C ALA A 33 -22.38 -13.23 -11.87
N GLU A 34 -22.92 -13.57 -10.69
CA GLU A 34 -23.43 -14.89 -10.26
C GLU A 34 -22.40 -15.81 -9.57
N SER A 35 -22.65 -16.49 -8.45
CA SER A 35 -23.60 -16.42 -7.33
C SER A 35 -23.15 -17.47 -6.29
N LYS A 36 -23.19 -17.08 -5.02
CA LYS A 36 -23.53 -17.89 -3.82
C LYS A 36 -22.66 -19.08 -3.31
N THR A 37 -22.32 -18.88 -2.03
CA THR A 37 -22.41 -19.77 -0.85
C THR A 37 -21.29 -20.76 -0.47
N VAL A 38 -20.51 -20.33 0.54
CA VAL A 38 -20.23 -20.98 1.84
C VAL A 38 -19.84 -22.48 1.86
N LYS A 39 -18.58 -22.76 2.26
CA LYS A 39 -18.33 -23.65 3.41
C LYS A 39 -16.97 -23.39 4.06
N LYS A 40 -17.03 -23.16 5.36
CA LYS A 40 -15.98 -23.08 6.37
C LYS A 40 -15.34 -24.45 6.54
N GLU A 41 -14.00 -24.57 6.50
CA GLU A 41 -13.24 -25.24 7.57
C GLU A 41 -11.72 -25.12 7.43
N LYS A 42 -11.13 -25.05 8.62
CA LYS A 42 -9.77 -24.75 9.04
C LYS A 42 -8.81 -25.90 8.73
N LYS A 43 -7.65 -25.64 8.11
CA LYS A 43 -6.45 -26.44 8.36
C LYS A 43 -5.13 -25.71 8.02
N GLN A 44 -4.34 -25.57 9.09
CA GLN A 44 -2.87 -25.51 9.19
C GLN A 44 -2.09 -24.37 8.55
N GLU A 45 -1.47 -23.61 9.45
CA GLU A 45 -0.35 -22.70 9.26
C GLU A 45 0.69 -23.30 8.33
N THR A 46 0.77 -22.74 7.13
CA THR A 46 2.00 -22.64 6.38
C THR A 46 2.08 -21.16 6.05
N LEU A 47 3.02 -20.46 6.67
CA LEU A 47 3.43 -19.10 6.29
C LEU A 47 4.12 -19.17 4.93
N VAL A 48 3.37 -19.52 3.90
CA VAL A 48 3.65 -19.08 2.54
C VAL A 48 2.67 -17.94 2.36
N GLU A 49 3.19 -16.74 2.56
CA GLU A 49 2.63 -15.47 2.08
C GLU A 49 2.00 -15.77 0.72
N LYS A 50 0.68 -15.89 0.70
CA LYS A 50 -0.07 -16.10 -0.53
C LYS A 50 0.10 -14.80 -1.28
N GLU A 51 1.07 -14.74 -2.20
CA GLU A 51 1.35 -13.58 -3.03
C GLU A 51 0.01 -13.05 -3.55
N LYS A 52 -0.47 -11.97 -2.91
CA LYS A 52 -1.54 -11.12 -3.41
C LYS A 52 -0.92 -10.32 -4.53
N LYS A 53 -0.76 -10.98 -5.66
CA LYS A 53 0.14 -10.57 -6.74
C LYS A 53 -0.25 -9.23 -7.40
N ASP A 54 -1.48 -8.78 -7.19
CA ASP A 54 -2.05 -7.64 -7.90
C ASP A 54 -2.39 -6.43 -7.00
N GLU A 55 -2.55 -6.61 -5.68
CA GLU A 55 -2.86 -5.50 -4.76
C GLU A 55 -1.59 -4.74 -4.31
N ASP A 56 -0.46 -5.43 -4.17
CA ASP A 56 0.77 -4.84 -3.59
C ASP A 56 1.53 -3.89 -4.54
N GLY A 57 1.22 -3.92 -5.85
CA GLY A 57 1.96 -3.16 -6.85
C GLY A 57 1.78 -1.65 -6.71
N GLU A 58 0.54 -1.20 -6.49
CA GLU A 58 0.20 0.22 -6.34
C GLU A 58 0.73 0.78 -5.03
N GLU A 59 0.58 0.02 -3.93
CA GLU A 59 1.10 0.39 -2.62
C GLU A 59 2.63 0.53 -2.65
N LEU A 60 3.32 -0.40 -3.31
CA LEU A 60 4.77 -0.36 -3.47
C LEU A 60 5.22 0.87 -4.28
N VAL A 61 4.53 1.20 -5.37
CA VAL A 61 4.80 2.40 -6.16
C VAL A 61 4.56 3.67 -5.32
N ALA A 62 3.48 3.72 -4.54
CA ALA A 62 3.16 4.87 -3.69
C ALA A 62 4.23 5.12 -2.62
N VAL A 63 4.64 4.08 -1.89
CA VAL A 63 5.66 4.18 -0.83
C VAL A 63 7.01 4.58 -1.40
N ILE A 64 7.45 3.95 -2.51
CA ILE A 64 8.71 4.30 -3.18
C ILE A 64 8.67 5.76 -3.67
N THR A 65 7.59 6.18 -4.32
CA THR A 65 7.46 7.54 -4.86
C THR A 65 7.48 8.58 -3.74
N ALA A 66 6.78 8.32 -2.63
CA ALA A 66 6.77 9.20 -1.46
C ALA A 66 8.15 9.33 -0.82
N ALA A 67 8.86 8.21 -0.64
CA ALA A 67 10.21 8.21 -0.06
C ALA A 67 11.21 9.00 -0.92
N VAL A 68 11.18 8.81 -2.24
CA VAL A 68 12.06 9.54 -3.17
C VAL A 68 11.68 11.02 -3.25
N ALA A 69 10.39 11.34 -3.27
CA ALA A 69 9.89 12.72 -3.26
C ALA A 69 10.37 13.47 -2.00
N ALA A 70 10.30 12.82 -0.84
CA ALA A 70 10.78 13.39 0.41
C ALA A 70 12.30 13.56 0.43
N ALA A 71 13.06 12.56 -0.05
CA ALA A 71 14.52 12.61 -0.04
C ALA A 71 15.10 13.68 -0.99
N LEU A 72 14.39 13.98 -2.09
CA LEU A 72 14.80 14.96 -3.10
C LEU A 72 14.07 16.31 -2.98
N GLU A 73 13.27 16.49 -1.91
CA GLU A 73 12.43 17.68 -1.70
C GLU A 73 11.63 18.10 -2.95
N THR A 74 11.09 17.11 -3.65
CA THR A 74 10.41 17.30 -4.94
C THR A 74 8.98 16.79 -4.90
N SER A 75 8.16 17.22 -5.86
CA SER A 75 6.77 16.74 -5.98
C SER A 75 6.73 15.31 -6.54
N THR A 76 5.77 14.52 -6.07
CA THR A 76 5.47 13.17 -6.59
C THR A 76 5.17 13.16 -8.09
N SER A 77 4.64 14.25 -8.64
CA SER A 77 4.35 14.41 -10.07
C SER A 77 5.59 14.38 -10.98
N ARG A 78 6.80 14.60 -10.42
CA ARG A 78 8.06 14.60 -11.17
C ARG A 78 8.79 13.26 -11.17
N ILE A 79 8.25 12.25 -10.49
CA ILE A 79 8.86 10.93 -10.32
C ILE A 79 8.02 9.89 -11.06
N TYR A 80 8.67 9.08 -11.90
CA TYR A 80 8.02 8.01 -12.65
C TYR A 80 8.79 6.69 -12.49
N ILE A 81 8.09 5.65 -12.04
CA ILE A 81 8.65 4.31 -11.88
C ILE A 81 8.34 3.51 -13.13
N LYS A 82 9.37 3.20 -13.93
CA LYS A 82 9.21 2.48 -15.21
C LYS A 82 9.05 0.97 -15.04
N THR A 83 9.80 0.37 -14.12
CA THR A 83 9.78 -1.08 -13.91
C THR A 83 10.25 -1.42 -12.50
N ILE A 84 9.50 -2.28 -11.82
CA ILE A 84 9.91 -2.91 -10.56
C ILE A 84 10.14 -4.39 -10.86
N LYS A 85 11.39 -4.84 -10.81
CA LYS A 85 11.74 -6.25 -10.97
C LYS A 85 12.03 -6.85 -9.61
N ARG A 86 11.16 -7.74 -9.13
CA ARG A 86 11.46 -8.56 -7.95
C ARG A 86 12.47 -9.61 -8.37
N VAL A 87 13.67 -9.54 -7.79
CA VAL A 87 14.67 -10.59 -7.96
C VAL A 87 14.33 -11.67 -6.92
N GLY A 88 14.10 -12.90 -7.37
CA GLY A 88 13.79 -14.01 -6.47
C GLY A 88 14.90 -14.24 -5.44
N THR A 89 14.58 -14.99 -4.39
CA THR A 89 15.51 -15.38 -3.31
C THR A 89 16.55 -16.42 -3.75
N ALA A 90 17.10 -16.28 -4.96
CA ALA A 90 18.31 -17.01 -5.32
C ALA A 90 19.44 -16.52 -4.41
N ALA A 91 20.24 -17.47 -3.89
CA ALA A 91 21.39 -17.13 -3.05
C ALA A 91 22.27 -16.12 -3.79
N SER A 92 22.41 -14.92 -3.22
CA SER A 92 23.24 -13.89 -3.84
C SER A 92 24.69 -14.39 -3.92
N PRO A 93 25.50 -13.87 -4.85
CA PRO A 93 26.92 -14.17 -4.89
C PRO A 93 27.60 -13.93 -3.54
N TRP A 94 27.17 -12.88 -2.81
CA TRP A 94 27.67 -12.56 -1.47
C TRP A 94 27.30 -13.63 -0.42
N THR A 95 26.03 -14.06 -0.42
CA THR A 95 25.55 -15.11 0.49
C THR A 95 26.28 -16.43 0.23
N THR A 96 26.56 -16.73 -1.04
CA THR A 96 27.28 -17.95 -1.43
C THR A 96 28.74 -17.89 -1.02
N ALA A 97 29.42 -16.77 -1.32
CA ALA A 97 30.81 -16.55 -0.96
C ALA A 97 31.02 -16.57 0.56
N GLY A 98 30.18 -15.87 1.32
CA GLY A 98 30.26 -15.87 2.79
C GLY A 98 30.06 -17.26 3.39
N ARG A 99 29.12 -18.05 2.86
CA ARG A 99 28.99 -19.46 3.28
C ARG A 99 30.26 -20.24 2.96
N GLN A 100 30.80 -20.12 1.75
CA GLN A 100 32.01 -20.84 1.32
C GLN A 100 33.23 -20.52 2.19
N GLU A 101 33.39 -19.27 2.59
CA GLU A 101 34.44 -18.84 3.50
C GLU A 101 34.30 -19.47 4.88
N GLN A 102 33.08 -19.54 5.43
CA GLN A 102 32.82 -20.19 6.72
C GLN A 102 33.07 -21.71 6.69
N MET A 103 32.74 -22.41 5.59
CA MET A 103 33.01 -23.86 5.48
C MET A 103 34.50 -24.15 5.27
N LYS A 104 35.27 -23.22 4.70
CA LYS A 104 36.72 -23.39 4.50
C LYS A 104 37.53 -23.19 5.78
N ALA A 105 36.97 -22.48 6.76
CA ALA A 105 37.59 -22.19 8.05
C ALA A 105 37.34 -23.29 9.12
N ILE A 106 36.64 -24.37 8.76
CA ILE A 106 36.43 -25.59 9.55
C ILE A 106 37.35 -26.67 9.00
#